data_AF-A0A3E2MN73-F1
#
_entry.id   AF-A0A3E2MN73-F1
#
_cell.length_a   1.000
_cell.length_b   1.000
_cell.length_c   1.000
_cell.angle_alpha   90.00
_cell.angle_beta   90.00
_cell.angle_gamma   90.00
#
_symmetry.space_group_name_H-M   'P 1'
#
loop_
_entity.id
_entity.type
_entity.pdbx_description
1 polymer ?
#
loop_
_entity_poly.entity_id
_entity_poly.type
_entity_poly.pdbx_seq_one_letter_code
_entity_poly.pdbx_strand_id
1 'polypeptide(L)' 'MTCEPDEPILPGVIDVLGDDFIMFASDYPHWDGEWPESTKQLRTRTDIGEQSRNKIAGLNAQRFYELN' A
#
# COMPACT_ATOMS: atom_id res chain seq x y z
N MET A 1 -9.44 3.30 0.47
CA MET A 1 -8.53 4.46 0.48
C MET A 1 -7.17 4.03 -0.03
N THR A 2 -6.34 4.98 -0.46
CA THR A 2 -4.97 4.70 -0.91
C THR A 2 -3.95 5.17 0.13
N CYS A 3 -2.75 4.60 0.10
CA CYS A 3 -1.61 5.05 0.91
C CYS A 3 -0.36 5.21 0.05
N GLU A 4 0.48 6.17 0.44
CA GLU A 4 1.86 6.27 -0.01
C GLU A 4 2.76 5.25 0.73
N PRO A 5 3.85 4.79 0.10
CA PRO A 5 4.59 3.63 0.58
C PRO A 5 5.43 3.89 1.85
N ASP A 6 5.75 5.14 2.16
CA ASP A 6 6.50 5.58 3.35
C ASP A 6 5.62 6.10 4.49
N GLU A 7 4.29 6.05 4.38
CA GLU A 7 3.39 6.55 5.43
C GLU A 7 3.70 5.91 6.80
N PRO A 8 4.19 6.69 7.80
CA PRO A 8 4.63 6.14 9.08
C PRO A 8 3.45 5.73 9.97
N ILE A 9 2.25 6.27 9.69
CA ILE A 9 1.04 5.98 10.47
C ILE A 9 0.28 4.75 9.96
N LEU A 10 0.72 4.13 8.85
CA LEU A 10 0.03 3.00 8.24
C LEU A 10 -0.31 1.86 9.23
N PRO A 11 0.57 1.45 10.18
CA PRO A 11 0.21 0.44 11.16
C PRO A 11 -1.01 0.84 12.01
N GLY A 12 -1.06 2.09 12.47
CA GLY A 12 -2.20 2.59 13.24
C GLY A 12 -3.48 2.69 12.41
N VAL A 13 -3.37 2.99 11.11
CA VAL A 13 -4.52 2.97 10.19
C VAL A 13 -5.03 1.55 10.01
N ILE A 14 -4.14 0.56 9.86
CA ILE A 14 -4.51 -0.86 9.80
C ILE A 14 -5.23 -1.28 11.09
N ASP A 15 -4.73 -0.89 12.25
CA ASP A 15 -5.33 -1.26 13.55
C ASP A 15 -6.76 -0.72 13.71
N VAL A 16 -7.06 0.47 13.18
CA VAL A 16 -8.37 1.12 13.30
C VAL A 16 -9.34 0.69 12.20
N LEU A 17 -8.89 0.64 10.95
CA LEU A 17 -9.75 0.45 9.79
C LEU A 17 -9.76 -1.00 9.29
N GLY A 18 -8.67 -1.74 9.52
CA GLY A 18 -8.41 -3.03 8.91
C GLY A 18 -7.67 -2.91 7.58
N ASP A 19 -6.82 -3.91 7.31
CA ASP A 19 -5.98 -3.96 6.11
C ASP A 19 -6.75 -4.18 4.80
N ASP A 20 -8.02 -4.60 4.85
CA ASP A 20 -8.88 -4.85 3.69
C ASP A 20 -9.31 -3.58 2.94
N PHE A 21 -9.15 -2.40 3.53
CA PHE A 21 -9.66 -1.14 2.99
C PHE A 21 -8.58 -0.20 2.42
N ILE A 22 -7.33 -0.65 2.40
CA ILE A 22 -6.16 0.16 2.04
C ILE A 22 -5.51 -0.40 0.77
N MET A 23 -5.17 0.48 -0.19
CA MET A 23 -4.50 0.11 -1.45
C MET A 23 -3.25 0.98 -1.65
N PHE A 24 -2.19 0.42 -2.21
CA PHE A 24 -1.04 1.20 -2.62
C PHE A 24 -1.36 2.11 -3.82
N ALA A 25 -0.83 3.33 -3.83
CA ALA A 25 -0.77 4.20 -4.99
C ALA A 25 0.64 4.75 -5.17
N SER A 26 1.17 4.72 -6.40
CA SER A 26 2.51 5.25 -6.71
C SER A 26 2.53 6.73 -7.09
N ASP A 27 1.34 7.30 -7.35
CA ASP A 27 1.13 8.63 -7.94
C ASP A 27 1.96 8.92 -9.20
N TYR A 28 2.32 7.88 -9.97
CA TYR A 28 3.07 8.08 -11.21
C TYR A 28 2.22 8.77 -12.29
N PRO A 29 2.74 9.76 -13.05
CA PRO A 29 4.12 10.25 -13.12
C PRO A 29 4.33 11.60 -12.40
N HIS A 30 3.78 11.76 -11.19
CA HIS A 30 3.91 13.00 -10.44
C HIS A 30 5.39 13.33 -10.11
N TRP A 31 5.68 14.62 -9.95
CA TRP A 31 7.06 15.15 -9.94
C TRP A 31 7.83 14.82 -8.66
N ASP A 32 7.13 14.54 -7.57
CA ASP A 32 7.67 14.10 -6.28
C ASP A 32 7.53 12.57 -6.07
N GLY A 33 7.02 11.84 -7.07
CA GLY A 33 6.86 10.40 -7.00
C GLY A 33 8.19 9.65 -7.06
N GLU A 34 8.23 8.46 -6.45
CA GLU A 34 9.47 7.67 -6.33
C GLU A 34 9.78 6.78 -7.53
N TRP A 35 9.18 6.97 -8.71
CA TRP A 35 9.48 6.12 -9.87
C TRP A 35 10.97 6.20 -10.24
N PRO A 36 11.68 5.06 -10.45
CA PRO A 36 11.17 3.69 -10.61
C PRO A 36 11.05 2.82 -9.35
N GLU A 37 11.33 3.36 -8.17
CA GLU A 37 11.41 2.64 -6.90
C GLU A 37 10.12 2.66 -6.06
N SER A 38 8.98 3.09 -6.62
CA SER A 38 7.73 3.37 -5.89
C SER A 38 7.20 2.24 -5.00
N THR A 39 7.56 0.98 -5.26
CA THR A 39 7.11 -0.16 -4.42
C THR A 39 8.09 -0.55 -3.32
N LYS A 40 9.31 -0.01 -3.34
CA LYS A 40 10.43 -0.48 -2.51
C LYS A 40 10.15 -0.33 -1.02
N GLN A 41 9.69 0.84 -0.60
CA GLN A 41 9.40 1.13 0.81
C GLN A 41 8.27 0.24 1.34
N LEU A 42 7.17 0.12 0.60
CA LEU A 42 6.06 -0.77 0.99
C LEU A 42 6.51 -2.24 1.07
N ARG A 43 7.35 -2.72 0.15
CA ARG A 43 7.83 -4.11 0.13
C ARG A 43 8.82 -4.43 1.24
N THR A 44 9.60 -3.46 1.68
CA THR A 44 10.70 -3.66 2.64
C THR A 44 10.37 -3.25 4.07
N ARG A 45 9.25 -2.53 4.29
CA ARG A 45 8.80 -2.17 5.64
C ARG A 45 8.50 -3.41 6.48
N THR A 46 8.88 -3.34 7.76
CA THR A 46 8.83 -4.43 8.74
C THR A 46 7.84 -4.20 9.86
N ASP A 47 7.16 -3.05 9.85
CA ASP A 47 6.20 -2.59 10.85
C ASP A 47 4.76 -3.06 10.58
N ILE A 48 4.52 -3.78 9.49
CA ILE A 48 3.24 -4.44 9.17
C ILE A 48 3.46 -5.92 8.81
N GLY A 49 2.45 -6.75 9.09
CA GLY A 49 2.47 -8.17 8.77
C GLY A 49 2.53 -8.44 7.26
N GLU A 50 3.11 -9.58 6.87
CA GLU A 50 3.22 -9.99 5.46
C GLU A 50 1.86 -10.06 4.75
N GLN A 51 0.84 -10.57 5.44
CA GLN A 51 -0.52 -10.64 4.91
C GLN A 51 -1.06 -9.26 4.56
N SER A 52 -0.97 -8.29 5.48
CA SER A 52 -1.43 -6.92 5.26
C SER A 52 -0.64 -6.24 4.15
N ARG A 53 0.69 -6.45 4.11
CA ARG A 53 1.53 -5.95 3.04
C ARG A 53 1.10 -6.47 1.66
N ASN A 54 0.81 -7.77 1.53
CA ASN A 54 0.34 -8.36 0.27
C ASN A 54 -1.04 -7.84 -0.14
N LYS A 55 -1.94 -7.64 0.83
CA LYS A 55 -3.25 -7.02 0.58
C LYS A 55 -3.13 -5.61 0.02
N ILE A 56 -2.36 -4.77 0.71
CA ILE A 56 -2.16 -3.36 0.34
C ILE A 56 -1.42 -3.24 -0.99
N ALA A 57 -0.41 -4.08 -1.23
CA ALA A 57 0.40 -4.06 -2.45
C ALA A 57 -0.37 -4.50 -3.71
N GLY A 58 -1.49 -5.22 -3.59
CA GLY A 58 -2.22 -5.64 -4.78
C GLY A 58 -3.52 -6.41 -4.57
N LEU A 59 -3.66 -7.28 -3.54
CA LEU A 59 -4.86 -8.13 -3.45
C LEU A 59 -6.14 -7.32 -3.23
N ASN A 60 -6.06 -6.21 -2.51
CA ASN A 60 -7.20 -5.33 -2.30
C ASN A 60 -7.63 -4.64 -3.60
N ALA A 61 -6.67 -4.17 -4.40
CA ALA A 61 -6.94 -3.59 -5.71
C ALA A 61 -7.52 -4.65 -6.65
N GLN A 62 -6.97 -5.87 -6.65
CA GLN A 62 -7.48 -6.98 -7.42
C GLN A 62 -8.94 -7.29 -7.07
N ARG A 63 -9.27 -7.39 -5.78
CA ARG A 63 -10.64 -7.62 -5.30
C ARG A 63 -11.57 -6.46 -5.63
N PHE A 64 -11.13 -5.22 -5.44
CA PHE A 64 -11.96 -4.03 -5.62
C PHE A 64 -12.29 -3.74 -7.09
N TYR A 65 -11.33 -3.95 -7.98
CA TYR A 65 -11.47 -3.70 -9.41
C TYR A 65 -11.81 -4.96 -10.23
N GLU A 66 -12.02 -6.11 -9.57
CA GLU A 66 -12.31 -7.40 -10.23
C GLU A 66 -11.26 -7.78 -11.30
N LEU A 67 -9.98 -7.59 -10.98
CA LEU A 67 -8.87 -7.88 -11.88
C LEU A 67 -8.52 -9.38 -11.86
N ASN A 68 -8.26 -9.95 -13.04
CA ASN A 68 -7.91 -11.37 -13.23
C ASN A 68 -6.41 -11.63 -13.11
#